data_AF-A0A0P7FXD3-F1
#
_entry.id   AF-A0A0P7FXD3-F1
#
_cell.length_a   1.000
_cell.length_b   1.000
_cell.length_c   1.000
_cell.angle_alpha   90.00
_cell.angle_beta   90.00
_cell.angle_gamma   90.00
#
_symmetry.space_group_name_H-M   'P 1'
#
loop_
_entity.id
_entity.type
_entity.pdbx_description
1 polymer ?
#
loop_
_entity_poly.entity_id
_entity_poly.type
_entity_poly.pdbx_seq_one_letter_code
_entity_poly.pdbx_strand_id
1 'polypeptide(L)'
;MRNQKTKWGSCSSTGTLGLNWRLMQAPPAIVDYIVVHELAHLREMNHSEAFWEIVGEFDPEWEQHRAWLREHSAELVFSEADL
;
A
#
# COMPACT_ATOMS: atom_id res chain seq x y z
N MET A 1 7.31 7.29 -13.00
CA MET A 1 6.00 7.13 -12.31
C MET A 1 5.21 6.03 -13.01
N ARG A 2 4.74 5.01 -12.29
CA ARG A 2 3.92 3.93 -12.86
C ARG A 2 2.44 4.19 -12.56
N ASN A 3 1.63 4.41 -13.58
CA ASN A 3 0.18 4.68 -13.47
C ASN A 3 -0.63 3.37 -13.45
N GLN A 4 -0.38 2.49 -12.48
CA GLN A 4 -1.13 1.23 -12.37
C GLN A 4 -2.42 1.47 -11.57
N LYS A 5 -3.53 0.84 -11.96
CA LYS A 5 -4.85 1.07 -11.34
C LYS A 5 -5.06 0.29 -10.03
N THR A 6 -4.32 -0.81 -9.84
CA THR A 6 -4.49 -1.74 -8.71
C THR A 6 -3.21 -2.01 -7.94
N LYS A 7 -2.06 -1.56 -8.47
CA LYS A 7 -0.76 -1.68 -7.80
C LYS A 7 -0.44 -0.37 -7.09
N TRP A 8 -0.49 -0.41 -5.76
CA TRP A 8 -0.28 0.75 -4.89
C TRP A 8 1.17 0.93 -4.48
N GLY A 9 1.92 -0.17 -4.39
CA GLY A 9 3.35 -0.16 -4.11
C GLY A 9 4.09 -1.29 -4.83
N SER A 10 5.41 -1.29 -4.67
CA SER A 10 6.27 -2.42 -4.98
C SER A 10 7.56 -2.31 -4.19
N CYS A 11 8.06 -3.42 -3.68
CA CYS A 11 9.41 -3.54 -3.14
C CYS A 11 10.28 -4.44 -4.03
N SER A 12 11.48 -3.99 -4.40
CA SER A 12 12.47 -4.89 -5.00
C SER A 12 13.11 -5.77 -3.92
N SER A 13 13.68 -6.90 -4.32
CA SER A 13 14.50 -7.74 -3.43
C SER A 13 15.75 -7.02 -2.89
N THR A 14 16.09 -5.86 -3.44
CA THR A 14 17.19 -4.99 -3.00
C THR A 14 16.74 -3.84 -2.11
N GLY A 15 15.46 -3.78 -1.70
CA GLY A 15 14.94 -2.74 -0.81
C GLY A 15 14.50 -1.44 -1.48
N THR A 16 14.40 -1.39 -2.80
CA THR A 16 13.87 -0.21 -3.49
C THR A 16 12.35 -0.22 -3.47
N LEU A 17 11.76 0.77 -2.80
CA LEU A 17 10.32 1.01 -2.79
C LEU A 17 9.88 1.87 -3.98
N GLY A 18 8.80 1.48 -4.61
CA GLY A 18 8.06 2.28 -5.57
C GLY A 18 6.62 2.43 -5.09
N LEU A 19 6.11 3.67 -5.04
CA LEU A 19 4.73 3.95 -4.65
C LEU A 19 3.96 4.54 -5.81
N ASN A 20 2.65 4.30 -5.82
CA ASN A 20 1.74 4.90 -6.77
C ASN A 20 1.43 6.33 -6.37
N TRP A 21 1.60 7.27 -7.30
CA TRP A 21 1.39 8.70 -7.05
C TRP A 21 -0.03 9.03 -6.58
N ARG A 22 -1.03 8.20 -6.93
CA ARG A 22 -2.42 8.34 -6.48
C ARG A 22 -2.56 8.34 -4.95
N LEU A 23 -1.59 7.78 -4.24
CA LEU A 23 -1.56 7.76 -2.78
C LEU A 23 -1.42 9.15 -2.15
N MET A 24 -1.07 10.18 -2.93
CA MET A 24 -1.14 11.56 -2.44
C MET A 24 -2.55 11.98 -2.00
N GLN A 25 -3.58 11.30 -2.49
CA GLN A 25 -4.98 11.53 -2.10
C GLN A 25 -5.48 10.59 -1.01
N ALA A 26 -4.65 9.62 -0.59
CA ALA A 26 -5.02 8.67 0.45
C ALA A 26 -4.73 9.27 1.84
N PRO A 27 -5.50 8.89 2.87
CA PRO A 27 -5.16 9.22 4.25
C PRO A 27 -3.74 8.73 4.60
N PRO A 28 -2.97 9.45 5.43
CA PRO A 28 -1.59 9.08 5.78
C PRO A 28 -1.45 7.63 6.28
N ALA A 29 -2.38 7.17 7.12
CA ALA A 29 -2.38 5.80 7.63
C ALA A 29 -2.45 4.72 6.53
N ILE A 30 -3.13 5.02 5.41
CA ILE A 30 -3.21 4.11 4.26
C ILE A 30 -1.88 4.08 3.50
N VAL A 31 -1.19 5.22 3.42
CA VAL A 31 0.16 5.29 2.84
C VAL A 31 1.13 4.51 3.69
N ASP A 32 1.09 4.67 5.02
CA ASP A 32 1.93 3.94 5.97
C ASP A 32 1.68 2.43 5.88
N TYR A 33 0.41 2.00 5.84
CA TYR A 33 0.04 0.60 5.60
C TYR A 33 0.70 0.03 4.33
N ILE A 34 0.68 0.77 3.22
CA ILE A 34 1.31 0.31 1.97
C ILE A 34 2.84 0.26 2.11
N VAL A 35 3.46 1.21 2.80
CA VAL A 35 4.91 1.16 3.05
C VAL A 35 5.27 -0.06 3.89
N VAL A 36 4.52 -0.33 4.97
CA VAL A 36 4.70 -1.54 5.80
C VAL A 36 4.51 -2.80 4.96
N HIS A 37 3.47 -2.86 4.13
CA HIS A 37 3.18 -3.97 3.23
C HIS A 37 4.35 -4.28 2.29
N GLU A 38 4.90 -3.25 1.65
CA GLU A 38 6.02 -3.41 0.73
C GLU A 38 7.32 -3.76 1.47
N LEU A 39 7.54 -3.25 2.67
CA LEU A 39 8.70 -3.64 3.49
C LEU A 39 8.60 -5.07 4.02
N ALA A 40 7.40 -5.54 4.37
CA ALA A 40 7.16 -6.91 4.80
C ALA A 40 7.59 -7.91 3.72
N HIS A 41 7.47 -7.54 2.43
CA HIS A 41 7.97 -8.35 1.34
C HIS A 41 9.47 -8.67 1.48
N LEU A 42 10.32 -7.80 2.03
CA LEU A 42 11.75 -8.10 2.22
C LEU A 42 12.01 -9.33 3.11
N ARG A 43 11.03 -9.73 3.92
CA ARG A 43 11.12 -10.91 4.79
C ARG A 43 10.30 -12.09 4.26
N GLU A 44 9.12 -11.83 3.71
CA GLU A 44 8.24 -12.86 3.16
C GLU A 44 7.62 -12.41 1.83
N MET A 45 7.96 -13.09 0.74
CA MET A 45 7.55 -12.69 -0.62
C MET A 45 6.07 -12.95 -0.90
N ASN A 46 5.46 -13.95 -0.26
CA ASN A 46 4.07 -14.32 -0.50
C ASN A 46 3.16 -13.73 0.56
N HIS A 47 1.90 -13.42 0.25
CA HIS A 47 0.89 -12.99 1.23
C HIS A 47 0.38 -14.13 2.12
N SER A 48 1.29 -14.92 2.70
CA SER A 48 1.04 -16.02 3.63
C SER A 48 0.65 -15.50 5.03
N GLU A 49 0.29 -16.39 5.94
CA GLU A 49 0.04 -16.04 7.36
C GLU A 49 1.23 -15.31 7.98
N ALA A 50 2.45 -15.81 7.78
CA ALA A 50 3.69 -15.18 8.26
C ALA A 50 3.89 -13.76 7.71
N PHE A 51 3.48 -13.48 6.47
CA PHE A 51 3.50 -12.11 5.93
C PHE A 51 2.56 -11.20 6.72
N TRP A 52 1.33 -11.65 6.98
CA TRP A 52 0.34 -10.83 7.70
C TRP A 52 0.67 -10.67 9.18
N GLU A 53 1.35 -11.63 9.80
CA GLU A 53 1.94 -11.47 11.14
C GLU A 53 2.96 -10.34 11.16
N ILE A 54 3.88 -10.29 10.17
CA ILE A 54 4.87 -9.22 10.07
C ILE A 54 4.17 -7.87 9.84
N VAL A 55 3.18 -7.80 8.94
CA VAL A 55 2.43 -6.56 8.72
C VAL A 55 1.73 -6.12 10.02
N GLY A 56 1.07 -7.04 10.73
CA GLY A 56 0.36 -6.77 11.97
C GLY A 56 1.26 -6.35 13.14
N GLU A 57 2.54 -6.71 13.11
CA GLU A 57 3.53 -6.22 14.08
C GLU A 57 3.75 -4.70 13.99
N PHE A 58 3.70 -4.15 12.77
CA PHE A 58 3.98 -2.73 12.51
C PHE A 58 2.72 -1.90 12.25
N ASP A 59 1.63 -2.52 11.79
CA ASP A 59 0.32 -1.90 11.59
C ASP A 59 -0.78 -2.82 12.17
N PRO A 60 -1.16 -2.61 13.44
CA PRO A 60 -2.22 -3.39 14.08
C PRO A 60 -3.60 -3.24 13.42
N GLU A 61 -3.82 -2.20 12.63
CA GLU A 61 -5.10 -1.88 11.96
C GLU A 61 -5.09 -2.30 10.48
N TRP A 62 -4.10 -3.09 10.05
CA TRP A 62 -3.87 -3.43 8.64
C TRP A 62 -5.10 -4.01 7.92
N GLU A 63 -5.96 -4.77 8.60
CA GLU A 63 -7.18 -5.30 8.01
C GLU A 63 -8.13 -4.19 7.57
N GLN A 64 -8.24 -3.14 8.38
CA GLN A 64 -9.09 -1.98 8.15
C GLN A 64 -8.49 -1.12 7.02
N HIS A 65 -7.19 -0.87 7.04
CA HIS A 65 -6.49 -0.16 5.97
C HIS A 65 -6.59 -0.90 4.62
N ARG A 66 -6.49 -2.22 4.64
CA ARG A 66 -6.68 -3.07 3.46
C ARG A 66 -8.12 -3.03 2.94
N ALA A 67 -9.11 -3.04 3.84
CA ALA A 67 -10.51 -2.91 3.48
C ALA A 67 -10.77 -1.53 2.85
N TRP A 68 -10.26 -0.46 3.45
CA TRP A 68 -10.36 0.90 2.95
C TRP A 68 -9.84 1.02 1.52
N LEU A 69 -8.65 0.46 1.22
CA LEU A 69 -8.10 0.47 -0.14
C LEU A 69 -8.96 -0.27 -1.15
N ARG A 70 -9.60 -1.37 -0.75
CA ARG A 70 -10.51 -2.11 -1.64
C ARG A 70 -11.74 -1.28 -1.99
N GLU A 71 -12.29 -0.57 -1.02
CA GLU A 71 -13.48 0.26 -1.17
C GLU A 71 -13.19 1.55 -1.95
N HIS A 72 -12.11 2.26 -1.61
CA HIS A 72 -11.82 3.61 -2.12
C HIS A 72 -10.82 3.63 -3.29
N SER A 73 -10.30 2.48 -3.73
CA SER A 73 -9.32 2.37 -4.84
C SER A 73 -9.74 3.09 -6.11
N ALA A 74 -11.03 3.06 -6.45
CA ALA A 74 -11.58 3.69 -7.65
C ALA A 74 -11.70 5.22 -7.54
N GLU A 75 -11.68 5.75 -6.32
CA GLU A 75 -11.86 7.17 -6.01
C GLU A 75 -10.52 7.91 -5.91
N LEU A 76 -9.41 7.18 -5.78
CA LEU A 76 -8.05 7.72 -5.82
C LEU A 76 -7.63 8.10 -7.25
N VAL A 77 -8.47 8.87 -7.95
CA VAL A 77 -8.23 9.41 -9.29
C VAL A 77 -8.13 10.91 -9.15
N PHE A 78 -7.13 11.50 -9.79
CA PHE A 78 -6.96 12.95 -9.82
C PHE A 78 -7.92 13.51 -10.87
N SER A 79 -8.72 14.49 -10.49
CA SER A 79 -9.67 15.19 -11.34
C SER A 79 -9.22 16.64 -11.58
N GLU A 80 -9.89 17.34 -12.50
CA GLU A 80 -9.64 18.79 -12.69
C GLU A 80 -9.99 19.62 -11.45
N ALA A 81 -10.76 19.08 -10.50
CA ALA A 81 -11.07 19.75 -9.24
C ALA A 81 -9.94 19.71 -8.21
N ASP A 82 -8.89 18.89 -8.45
CA ASP A 82 -7.75 18.67 -7.54
C ASP A 82 -6.48 19.44 -7.96
N LEU A 83 -6.57 20.25 -9.02
CA LEU A 83 -5.54 21.17 -9.51
C LEU A 83 -5.72 22.57 -8.93
#